data_AF-H1KWS3-F1
#
_entry.id   AF-H1KWS3-F1
#
_cell.length_a   1.000
_cell.length_b   1.000
_cell.length_c   1.000
_cell.angle_alpha   90.00
_cell.angle_beta   90.00
_cell.angle_gamma   90.00
#
_symmetry.space_group_name_H-M   'P 1'
#
loop_
_entity.id
_entity.type
_entity.pdbx_description
1 polymer ?
#
loop_
_entity_poly.entity_id
_entity_poly.type
_entity_poly.pdbx_seq_one_letter_code
_entity_poly.pdbx_strand_id
1 'polypeptide(L)' 'MDKLELVLSESLPYVSDIEYAKELIQNSKDLDELKEKINKLIKEEKDITKQTDLRIILEKIEEIENK' A
#
# COMPACT_ATOMS: atom_id res chain seq x y z
N MET A 1 -10.78 -12.86 7.02
CA MET A 1 -9.39 -12.44 6.82
C MET A 1 -9.41 -10.93 6.75
N ASP A 2 -8.58 -10.27 7.54
CA ASP A 2 -8.49 -8.81 7.48
C ASP A 2 -7.96 -8.41 6.10
N LYS A 3 -8.65 -7.49 5.41
CA LYS A 3 -8.25 -7.06 4.06
C LYS A 3 -6.90 -6.36 4.09
N LEU A 4 -6.57 -5.65 5.18
CA LEU A 4 -5.27 -4.99 5.35
C LEU A 4 -4.15 -6.02 5.52
N GLU A 5 -4.41 -7.11 6.24
CA GLU A 5 -3.46 -8.21 6.39
C GLU A 5 -3.19 -8.90 5.05
N LEU A 6 -4.22 -9.06 4.22
CA LEU A 6 -4.08 -9.60 2.87
C LEU A 6 -3.24 -8.66 1.98
N VAL A 7 -3.52 -7.35 1.97
CA VAL A 7 -2.71 -6.35 1.25
C VAL A 7 -1.26 -6.43 1.68
N LEU A 8 -1.00 -6.48 3.00
CA LEU A 8 0.35 -6.60 3.54
C LEU A 8 1.05 -7.85 2.99
N SER A 9 0.43 -9.02 3.10
CA SER A 9 1.04 -10.26 2.62
C SER A 9 1.33 -10.28 1.13
N GLU A 10 0.46 -9.66 0.32
CA GLU A 10 0.55 -9.63 -1.13
C GLU A 10 1.50 -8.53 -1.65
N SER A 11 1.69 -7.44 -0.91
CA SER A 11 2.56 -6.33 -1.32
C SER A 11 4.02 -6.52 -0.90
N LEU A 12 4.27 -7.09 0.28
CA LEU A 12 5.61 -7.19 0.88
C LEU A 12 6.68 -7.84 -0.03
N PRO A 13 6.38 -8.87 -0.84
CA PRO A 13 7.38 -9.47 -1.74
C PRO A 13 7.87 -8.56 -2.87
N TYR A 14 7.15 -7.46 -3.15
CA TYR A 14 7.38 -6.61 -4.32
C TYR A 14 7.88 -5.21 -3.98
N VAL A 15 7.72 -4.77 -2.73
CA VAL A 15 8.17 -3.45 -2.27
C VAL A 15 9.66 -3.48 -1.88
N SER A 16 10.33 -2.35 -2.09
CA SER A 16 11.73 -2.17 -1.72
C SER A 16 11.89 -1.83 -0.24
N ASP A 17 11.03 -0.94 0.29
CA ASP A 17 11.02 -0.54 1.71
C ASP A 17 9.90 -1.26 2.48
N ILE A 18 10.23 -2.46 2.95
CA ILE A 18 9.32 -3.34 3.70
C ILE A 18 8.80 -2.68 4.98
N GLU A 19 9.67 -1.99 5.73
CA GLU A 19 9.27 -1.39 7.01
C GLU A 19 8.29 -0.24 6.77
N TYR A 20 8.59 0.62 5.78
CA TYR A 20 7.68 1.70 5.40
C TYR A 20 6.31 1.17 4.93
N ALA A 21 6.29 0.16 4.05
CA ALA A 21 5.04 -0.43 3.57
C ALA A 21 4.22 -1.03 4.72
N LYS A 22 4.89 -1.74 5.64
CA LYS A 22 4.25 -2.33 6.81
C LYS A 22 3.67 -1.27 7.74
N GLU A 23 4.44 -0.23 8.08
CA GLU A 23 3.94 0.88 8.90
C GLU A 23 2.74 1.58 8.24
N LEU A 24 2.80 1.82 6.93
CA LEU A 24 1.73 2.48 6.20
C LEU A 24 0.41 1.69 6.25
N ILE A 25 0.49 0.37 6.03
CA ILE A 25 -0.66 -0.53 6.02
C ILE A 25 -1.21 -0.72 7.43
N GLN A 26 -0.36 -0.98 8.42
CA GLN A 26 -0.77 -1.23 9.81
C GLN A 26 -1.33 0.01 10.51
N ASN A 27 -0.92 1.22 10.10
CA ASN A 27 -1.46 2.47 10.63
C ASN A 27 -2.75 2.94 9.93
N SER A 28 -3.37 2.10 9.10
CA SER A 28 -4.63 2.40 8.42
C SER A 28 -5.77 1.59 9.04
N LYS A 29 -6.95 2.18 9.19
CA LYS A 29 -8.12 1.52 9.80
C LYS A 29 -8.80 0.55 8.85
N ASP A 30 -8.79 0.88 7.56
CA ASP A 30 -9.41 0.11 6.48
C ASP A 30 -8.72 0.40 5.14
N LEU A 31 -9.17 -0.28 4.08
CA LEU A 31 -8.63 -0.12 2.73
C LEU A 31 -8.88 1.27 2.15
N ASP A 32 -10.00 1.90 2.48
CA ASP A 32 -10.36 3.22 1.96
C ASP A 32 -9.41 4.28 2.52
N GLU A 33 -9.13 4.25 3.83
CA GLU A 33 -8.14 5.12 4.46
C GLU A 33 -6.74 4.88 3.87
N LEU A 34 -6.34 3.62 3.69
CA LEU A 34 -5.04 3.27 3.10
C LEU A 34 -4.90 3.84 1.69
N LYS A 35 -5.92 3.64 0.84
CA LYS A 35 -5.96 4.20 -0.52
C LYS A 35 -5.87 5.71 -0.53
N GLU A 36 -6.62 6.39 0.34
CA GLU A 36 -6.56 7.85 0.43
C GLU A 36 -5.17 8.33 0.83
N LYS A 37 -4.52 7.69 1.82
CA LYS A 37 -3.15 8.01 2.24
C LYS A 37 -2.17 7.82 1.09
N ILE A 38 -2.20 6.68 0.41
CA ILE A 38 -1.28 6.40 -0.69
C ILE A 38 -1.48 7.41 -1.84
N ASN A 39 -2.73 7.71 -2.22
CA ASN A 39 -3.00 8.68 -3.27
C ASN A 39 -2.52 10.10 -2.94
N LYS A 40 -2.50 10.49 -1.66
CA LYS A 40 -1.90 11.76 -1.22
C LYS A 40 -0.38 11.68 -1.31
N LEU A 41 0.22 10.62 -0.79
CA LEU A 41 1.68 10.41 -0.78
C LEU A 41 2.27 10.39 -2.20
N ILE A 42 1.64 9.70 -3.16
CA ILE A 42 2.12 9.64 -4.55
C ILE A 42 2.21 11.04 -5.20
N LYS A 43 1.34 11.99 -4.82
CA LYS A 43 1.35 13.34 -5.39
C LYS A 43 2.51 14.20 -4.87
N GLU A 44 2.99 13.90 -3.66
CA GLU A 44 3.99 14.69 -2.95
C GLU A 44 5.39 14.05 -3.00
N GLU A 45 5.46 12.73 -3.11
CA GLU A 45 6.69 11.95 -3.12
C GLU A 45 7.50 12.26 -4.39
N LYS A 46 8.81 12.45 -4.23
CA LYS A 46 9.76 12.72 -5.32
C LYS A 46 10.70 11.55 -5.56
N ASP A 47 10.81 10.64 -4.61
CA ASP A 47 11.58 9.42 -4.73
C ASP A 47 10.83 8.40 -5.59
N ILE A 48 11.44 8.02 -6.72
CA ILE A 48 10.84 7.11 -7.69
C ILE A 48 10.64 5.70 -7.11
N THR A 49 11.55 5.25 -6.25
CA THR A 49 11.45 3.94 -5.59
C THR A 49 10.25 3.93 -4.66
N LYS A 50 10.10 4.96 -3.82
CA LYS A 50 8.94 5.09 -2.92
C LYS A 50 7.62 5.23 -3.68
N GLN A 51 7.59 6.01 -4.76
CA GLN A 51 6.40 6.07 -5.63
C GLN A 51 6.04 4.71 -6.20
N THR A 52 7.03 3.90 -6.57
CA THR A 52 6.82 2.55 -7.10
C THR A 52 6.25 1.63 -6.02
N ASP A 53 6.83 1.62 -4.83
CA ASP A 53 6.33 0.84 -3.69
C ASP A 53 4.87 1.21 -3.36
N LEU A 54 4.55 2.51 -3.33
CA LEU A 54 3.19 3.01 -3.13
C LEU A 54 2.21 2.52 -4.21
N ARG A 55 2.62 2.51 -5.48
CA ARG A 55 1.79 2.02 -6.60
C ARG A 55 1.55 0.52 -6.53
N ILE A 56 2.55 -0.26 -6.14
CA ILE A 56 2.43 -1.71 -5.91
C ILE A 56 1.36 -1.97 -4.86
N ILE A 57 1.40 -1.25 -3.73
CA ILE A 57 0.39 -1.40 -2.67
C ILE A 57 -1.01 -1.06 -3.21
N LEU A 58 -1.17 0.03 -3.96
CA LEU A 58 -2.46 0.38 -4.59
C LEU A 58 -2.99 -0.73 -5.50
N GLU A 59 -2.13 -1.26 -6.38
CA GLU A 59 -2.49 -2.34 -7.30
C GLU A 59 -3.00 -3.57 -6.52
N LYS A 60 -2.35 -3.94 -5.41
CA LYS A 60 -2.81 -5.04 -4.55
C LYS A 60 -4.15 -4.77 -3.90
N ILE A 61 -4.44 -3.53 -3.50
CA ILE A 61 -5.77 -3.19 -2.98
C ILE A 61 -6.84 -3.37 -4.07
N GLU A 62 -6.58 -2.92 -5.29
CA GLU A 62 -7.51 -3.07 -6.41
C GLU A 62 -7.72 -4.55 -6.80
N GLU A 63 -6.68 -5.37 -6.80
CA GLU A 63 -6.79 -6.83 -7.02
C GLU A 63 -7.69 -7.51 -5.97
N ILE A 64 -7.60 -7.07 -4.71
CA ILE A 64 -8.37 -7.64 -3.59
C ILE A 64 -9.84 -7.22 -3.63
N GLU A 65 -10.14 -6.01 -4.08
CA GLU A 65 -11.52 -5.52 -4.18
C GLU A 65 -12.28 -6.05 -5.40
N ASN A 66 -11.57 -6.36 -6.48
CA ASN A 66 -12.16 -6.89 -7.71
C ASN A 66 -12.35 -8.43 -7.67
N LYS A 67 -11.95 -9.09 -6.58
CA LYS A 67 -12.17 -10.52 -6.30
C LYS A 67 -13.43 -10.73 -5.45
#